data_AF-A0A7X6TLX7-F1
#
_entry.id   AF-A0A7X6TLX7-F1
#
_cell.length_a   1.000
_cell.length_b   1.000
_cell.length_c   1.000
_cell.angle_alpha   90.00
_cell.angle_beta   90.00
_cell.angle_gamma   90.00
#
_symmetry.space_group_name_H-M   'P 1'
#
loop_
_entity.id
_entity.type
_entity.pdbx_description
1 polymer ?
#
loop_
_entity_poly.entity_id
_entity_poly.type
_entity_poly.pdbx_seq_one_letter_code
_entity_poly.pdbx_strand_id
1 'polypeptide(L)'
;NFAGYVGLNILHGNLKQVHVSDVRGLVESGACFIDSRYKSEFDCGHIKNAINIPLHEMRQRMDEVPKDRPVYLYCRSSTRSYNALCALQNSGWDNIFLVSGSMLGVSWYEWFEDQRTGREPIVTEYNFI
;
A
#
# COMPACT_ATOMS: atom_id res chain seq x y z
N ASN A 1 -17.62 3.51 -13.11
CA ASN A 1 -17.47 3.34 -11.64
C ASN A 1 -16.10 2.78 -11.31
N PHE A 2 -15.48 3.25 -10.23
CA PHE A 2 -14.11 2.85 -9.79
C PHE A 2 -13.96 1.33 -9.67
N ALA A 3 -14.99 0.63 -9.18
CA ALA A 3 -15.04 -0.83 -9.13
C ALA A 3 -14.94 -1.51 -10.53
N GLY A 4 -15.53 -0.91 -11.56
CA GLY A 4 -15.44 -1.42 -12.94
C GLY A 4 -14.04 -1.24 -13.55
N TYR A 5 -13.37 -0.12 -13.25
CA TYR A 5 -11.99 0.12 -13.69
C TYR A 5 -10.97 -0.79 -13.00
N VAL A 6 -11.14 -1.05 -11.69
CA VAL A 6 -10.31 -2.03 -10.96
C VAL A 6 -10.54 -3.45 -11.52
N GLY A 7 -11.80 -3.84 -11.75
CA GLY A 7 -12.14 -5.12 -12.35
C GLY A 7 -11.56 -5.31 -13.75
N LEU A 8 -11.66 -4.30 -14.63
CA LEU A 8 -11.07 -4.33 -15.97
C LEU A 8 -9.54 -4.43 -15.93
N ASN A 9 -8.86 -3.69 -15.05
CA ASN A 9 -7.39 -3.71 -14.98
C ASN A 9 -6.82 -5.01 -14.37
N ILE A 10 -7.57 -5.69 -13.49
CA ILE A 10 -7.22 -7.03 -13.00
C ILE A 10 -7.39 -8.05 -14.14
N LEU A 11 -8.50 -7.97 -14.90
CA LEU A 11 -8.79 -8.89 -16.01
C LEU A 11 -7.79 -8.77 -17.16
N HIS A 12 -7.23 -7.57 -17.38
CA HIS A 12 -6.23 -7.30 -18.42
C HIS A 12 -4.77 -7.44 -17.93
N GLY A 13 -4.53 -7.83 -16.66
CA GLY A 13 -3.18 -8.01 -16.10
C GLY A 13 -2.39 -6.73 -15.83
N ASN A 14 -3.03 -5.55 -15.94
CA ASN A 14 -2.37 -4.24 -15.86
C ASN A 14 -2.30 -3.68 -14.42
N LEU A 15 -3.06 -4.25 -13.49
CA LEU A 15 -3.05 -3.84 -12.08
C LEU A 15 -2.79 -5.04 -11.19
N LYS A 16 -1.56 -5.08 -10.65
CA LYS A 16 -1.15 -6.06 -9.65
C LYS A 16 -1.62 -5.55 -8.29
N GLN A 17 -2.40 -6.36 -7.58
CA GLN A 17 -2.94 -6.02 -6.27
C GLN A 17 -2.75 -7.20 -5.31
N VAL A 18 -2.44 -6.91 -4.05
CA VAL A 18 -2.43 -7.88 -2.95
C VAL A 18 -3.63 -7.67 -2.04
N HIS A 19 -4.17 -8.76 -1.52
CA HIS A 19 -5.27 -8.70 -0.59
C HIS A 19 -4.77 -8.38 0.83
N VAL A 20 -5.61 -7.76 1.66
CA VAL A 20 -5.26 -7.42 3.05
C VAL A 20 -4.77 -8.61 3.87
N SER A 21 -5.29 -9.81 3.60
CA SER A 21 -4.87 -11.05 4.26
C SER A 21 -3.42 -11.45 3.99
N ASP A 22 -2.84 -11.00 2.89
CA ASP A 22 -1.48 -11.38 2.48
C ASP A 22 -0.45 -10.38 3.03
N VAL A 23 -0.89 -9.20 3.49
CA VAL A 23 -0.03 -8.11 3.93
C VAL A 23 0.86 -8.53 5.09
N ARG A 24 0.35 -9.30 6.05
CA ARG A 24 1.15 -9.74 7.20
C ARG A 24 2.38 -10.54 6.79
N GLY A 25 2.21 -11.57 5.94
CA GLY A 25 3.34 -12.38 5.49
C GLY A 25 4.38 -11.55 4.73
N LEU A 26 3.94 -10.53 3.98
CA LEU A 26 4.81 -9.58 3.30
C LEU A 26 5.57 -8.69 4.29
N VAL A 27 4.93 -8.19 5.34
CA VAL A 27 5.59 -7.39 6.38
C VAL A 27 6.62 -8.24 7.14
N GLU A 28 6.25 -9.46 7.53
CA GLU A 28 7.11 -10.39 8.28
C GLU A 28 8.32 -10.87 7.45
N SER A 29 8.19 -10.93 6.12
CA SER A 29 9.29 -11.23 5.20
C SER A 29 10.16 -10.00 4.85
N GLY A 30 9.85 -8.82 5.38
CA GLY A 30 10.63 -7.60 5.13
C GLY A 30 10.40 -6.99 3.75
N ALA A 31 9.21 -7.17 3.16
CA ALA A 31 8.87 -6.60 1.87
C ALA A 31 8.91 -5.05 1.88
N CYS A 32 9.12 -4.46 0.70
CA CYS A 32 9.18 -3.00 0.55
C CYS A 32 7.76 -2.41 0.46
N PHE A 33 7.36 -1.67 1.49
CA PHE A 33 6.10 -0.93 1.49
C PHE A 33 6.35 0.57 1.30
N ILE A 34 5.51 1.20 0.47
CA ILE A 34 5.50 2.65 0.30
C ILE A 34 4.12 3.20 0.67
N ASP A 35 4.13 4.17 1.56
CA ASP A 35 2.95 4.91 1.97
C ASP A 35 2.87 6.24 1.22
N SER A 36 1.87 6.38 0.35
CA SER A 36 1.67 7.58 -0.47
C SER A 36 0.82 8.67 0.20
N ARG A 37 0.50 8.54 1.50
CA ARG A 37 -0.24 9.54 2.28
C ARG A 37 0.65 10.73 2.66
N TYR A 38 0.03 11.78 3.20
CA TYR A 38 0.78 12.89 3.78
C TYR A 38 1.56 12.41 5.01
N LYS A 39 2.67 13.10 5.30
CA LYS A 39 3.52 12.79 6.46
C LYS A 39 2.74 12.76 7.77
N SER A 40 1.78 13.68 7.96
CA SER A 40 0.92 13.71 9.15
C SER A 40 0.07 12.44 9.31
N GLU A 41 -0.45 11.88 8.22
CA GLU A 41 -1.23 10.62 8.28
C GLU A 41 -0.33 9.41 8.54
N PHE A 42 0.89 9.43 8.00
CA PHE A 42 1.89 8.40 8.25
C PHE A 42 2.30 8.38 9.73
N ASP A 43 2.53 9.57 10.30
CA ASP A 43 2.92 9.72 11.70
C ASP A 43 1.83 9.28 12.69
N CYS A 44 0.54 9.36 12.29
CA CYS A 44 -0.58 8.86 13.08
C CYS A 44 -0.77 7.33 13.01
N GLY A 45 0.04 6.60 12.25
CA GLY A 45 -0.05 5.15 12.12
C GLY A 45 0.17 4.68 10.69
N HIS A 46 1.05 3.70 10.52
CA HIS A 46 1.47 3.15 9.23
C HIS A 46 1.90 1.69 9.37
N ILE A 47 2.07 0.98 8.25
CA ILE A 47 2.63 -0.38 8.25
C ILE A 47 4.10 -0.30 8.70
N LYS A 48 4.52 -1.16 9.63
CA LYS A 48 5.90 -1.17 10.15
C LYS A 48 6.90 -1.30 8.99
N ASN A 49 7.98 -0.53 9.07
CA ASN A 49 9.05 -0.45 8.07
C ASN A 49 8.64 0.14 6.70
N ALA A 50 7.43 0.67 6.56
CA ALA A 50 7.04 1.37 5.34
C ALA A 50 7.81 2.69 5.16
N ILE A 51 8.10 3.05 3.91
CA ILE A 51 8.72 4.32 3.54
C ILE A 51 7.62 5.31 3.14
N ASN A 52 7.63 6.52 3.70
CA ASN A 52 6.67 7.55 3.30
C ASN A 52 7.19 8.35 2.09
N ILE A 53 6.47 8.24 0.98
CA ILE A 53 6.66 9.08 -0.21
C ILE A 53 5.29 9.64 -0.60
N PRO A 54 4.91 10.82 -0.06
CA PRO A 54 3.61 11.41 -0.33
C PRO A 54 3.35 11.56 -1.83
N LEU A 55 2.11 11.33 -2.28
CA LEU A 55 1.75 11.40 -3.72
C LEU A 55 2.19 12.73 -4.38
N HIS A 56 2.09 13.84 -3.66
CA HIS A 56 2.45 15.16 -4.19
C HIS A 56 3.98 15.34 -4.38
N GLU A 57 4.79 14.56 -3.68
CA GLU A 57 6.25 14.53 -3.81
C GLU A 57 6.74 13.39 -4.72
N MET A 58 5.87 12.40 -5.00
CA MET A 58 6.22 11.16 -5.71
C MET A 58 7.02 11.42 -6.99
N ARG A 59 6.62 12.40 -7.82
CA ARG A 59 7.33 12.71 -9.08
C ARG A 59 8.79 13.14 -8.87
N GLN A 60 9.08 13.84 -7.77
CA GLN A 60 10.43 14.34 -7.46
C GLN A 60 11.27 13.27 -6.74
N ARG A 61 10.61 12.30 -6.10
CA ARG A 61 11.22 11.27 -5.26
C ARG A 61 11.07 9.86 -5.85
N MET A 62 10.78 9.73 -7.15
CA MET A 62 10.59 8.43 -7.79
C MET A 62 11.84 7.54 -7.69
N ASP A 63 13.03 8.14 -7.68
CA ASP A 63 14.30 7.41 -7.60
C ASP A 63 14.50 6.68 -6.26
N GLU A 64 13.71 7.01 -5.23
CA GLU A 64 13.68 6.28 -3.96
C GLU A 64 12.89 4.96 -4.07
N VAL A 65 12.09 4.78 -5.12
CA VAL A 65 11.27 3.58 -5.35
C VAL A 65 12.12 2.50 -6.03
N PRO A 66 12.37 1.35 -5.38
CA PRO A 66 13.18 0.28 -5.97
C PRO A 66 12.59 -0.25 -7.28
N LYS A 67 13.46 -0.60 -8.24
CA LYS A 67 13.10 -1.24 -9.53
C LYS A 67 13.43 -2.73 -9.58
N ASP A 68 14.26 -3.21 -8.65
CA ASP A 68 14.85 -4.54 -8.63
C ASP A 68 14.07 -5.58 -7.80
N ARG A 69 13.07 -5.12 -7.03
CA ARG A 69 12.25 -5.97 -6.16
C ARG A 69 10.79 -5.50 -6.10
N PRO A 70 9.82 -6.36 -5.73
CA PRO A 70 8.43 -5.95 -5.57
C PRO A 70 8.25 -4.79 -4.59
N VAL A 71 7.40 -3.82 -4.95
CA VAL A 71 7.03 -2.67 -4.12
C VAL A 71 5.53 -2.69 -3.87
N TYR A 72 5.14 -2.62 -2.60
CA TYR A 72 3.75 -2.65 -2.15
C TYR A 72 3.30 -1.25 -1.77
N LEU A 73 2.46 -0.65 -2.61
CA LEU A 73 2.05 0.73 -2.52
C LEU A 73 0.66 0.84 -1.91
N TYR A 74 0.52 1.68 -0.89
CA TYR A 74 -0.76 1.91 -0.24
C TYR A 74 -0.94 3.39 0.12
N CYS A 75 -2.18 3.76 0.40
CA CYS A 75 -2.48 5.08 0.94
C CYS A 75 -3.54 4.97 2.06
N ARG A 76 -4.53 5.86 2.12
CA ARG A 76 -5.67 5.70 3.04
C ARG A 76 -6.70 4.68 2.52
N SER A 77 -7.21 4.90 1.30
CA SER A 77 -8.36 4.18 0.73
C SER A 77 -8.18 3.83 -0.75
N SER A 78 -6.95 3.55 -1.18
CA SER A 78 -6.54 3.14 -2.54
C SER A 78 -6.56 4.21 -3.65
N THR A 79 -7.15 5.39 -3.46
CA THR A 79 -7.20 6.41 -4.52
C THR A 79 -5.83 7.02 -4.83
N ARG A 80 -5.10 7.46 -3.79
CA ARG A 80 -3.78 8.10 -3.98
C ARG A 80 -2.70 7.12 -4.43
N SER A 81 -2.72 5.88 -3.92
CA SER A 81 -1.78 4.85 -4.33
C SER A 81 -2.00 4.42 -5.76
N TYR A 82 -3.25 4.39 -6.25
CA TYR A 82 -3.53 4.18 -7.67
C TYR A 82 -2.91 5.27 -8.56
N ASN A 83 -3.06 6.55 -8.19
CA ASN A 83 -2.44 7.65 -8.94
C ASN A 83 -0.92 7.57 -8.93
N ALA A 84 -0.33 7.20 -7.78
CA ALA A 84 1.11 6.97 -7.66
C ALA A 84 1.57 5.77 -8.51
N LEU A 85 0.82 4.67 -8.54
CA LEU A 85 1.05 3.54 -9.44
C LEU A 85 1.10 4.00 -10.90
N CYS A 86 0.10 4.75 -11.37
CA CYS A 86 0.08 5.25 -12.74
C CYS A 86 1.30 6.14 -13.05
N ALA A 87 1.70 6.99 -12.12
CA ALA A 87 2.88 7.84 -12.29
C ALA A 87 4.17 7.02 -12.40
N LEU A 88 4.33 5.99 -11.56
CA LEU A 88 5.47 5.08 -11.57
C LEU A 88 5.49 4.19 -12.82
N GLN A 89 4.35 3.63 -13.23
CA GLN A 89 4.22 2.82 -14.45
C GLN A 89 4.58 3.62 -15.71
N ASN A 90 4.07 4.85 -15.81
CA ASN A 90 4.42 5.76 -16.92
C ASN A 90 5.91 6.14 -16.93
N SER A 91 6.61 5.95 -15.81
CA SER A 91 8.04 6.23 -15.65
C SER A 91 8.90 4.95 -15.68
N GLY A 92 8.31 3.80 -16.03
CA GLY A 92 9.00 2.54 -16.28
C GLY A 92 9.13 1.60 -15.09
N TRP A 93 8.30 1.73 -14.05
CA TRP A 93 8.17 0.70 -13.00
C TRP A 93 7.08 -0.31 -13.37
N ASP A 94 7.41 -1.60 -13.36
CA ASP A 94 6.49 -2.72 -13.63
C ASP A 94 6.32 -3.68 -12.44
N ASN A 95 7.02 -3.37 -11.34
CA ASN A 95 7.14 -4.15 -10.10
C ASN A 95 6.28 -3.60 -8.94
N ILE A 96 5.31 -2.73 -9.24
CA ILE A 96 4.43 -2.11 -8.24
C ILE A 96 3.15 -2.95 -8.04
N PHE A 97 2.82 -3.21 -6.78
CA PHE A 97 1.61 -3.91 -6.34
C PHE A 97 0.81 -2.98 -5.43
N LEU A 98 -0.49 -2.83 -5.68
CA LEU A 98 -1.37 -2.08 -4.77
C LEU A 98 -1.79 -2.95 -3.59
N VAL A 99 -1.88 -2.38 -2.40
CA VAL A 99 -2.55 -3.03 -1.27
C VAL A 99 -4.06 -2.74 -1.35
N SER A 100 -4.87 -3.79 -1.46
CA SER A 100 -6.33 -3.66 -1.47
C SER A 100 -6.83 -3.07 -0.15
N GLY A 101 -7.84 -2.20 -0.20
CA GLY A 101 -8.33 -1.49 0.99
C GLY A 101 -7.35 -0.47 1.59
N SER A 102 -6.05 -0.52 1.23
CA SER A 102 -4.99 0.35 1.74
C SER A 102 -4.97 0.38 3.28
N MET A 103 -4.53 1.48 3.91
CA MET A 103 -4.41 1.56 5.37
C MET A 103 -5.71 1.25 6.11
N LEU A 104 -6.88 1.68 5.59
CA LEU A 104 -8.16 1.38 6.23
C LEU A 104 -8.45 -0.12 6.23
N GLY A 105 -8.29 -0.77 5.08
CA GLY A 105 -8.52 -2.22 4.96
C GLY A 105 -7.56 -3.02 5.82
N VAL A 106 -6.27 -2.68 5.80
CA VAL A 106 -5.24 -3.31 6.62
C VAL A 106 -5.55 -3.11 8.11
N SER A 107 -5.92 -1.90 8.52
CA SER A 107 -6.19 -1.61 9.93
C SER A 107 -7.39 -2.41 10.46
N TRP A 108 -8.50 -2.44 9.73
CA TRP A 108 -9.67 -3.21 10.15
C TRP A 108 -9.40 -4.71 10.19
N TYR A 109 -8.73 -5.24 9.18
CA TYR A 109 -8.42 -6.67 9.09
C TYR A 109 -7.45 -7.10 10.20
N GLU A 110 -6.30 -6.44 10.31
CA GLU A 110 -5.29 -6.78 11.29
C GLU A 110 -5.77 -6.53 12.72
N TRP A 111 -6.51 -5.45 12.99
CA TRP A 111 -7.05 -5.23 14.33
C TRP A 111 -7.94 -6.39 14.78
N PHE A 112 -8.87 -6.81 13.93
CA PHE A 112 -9.75 -7.94 14.26
C PHE A 112 -8.95 -9.22 14.51
N GLU A 113 -8.01 -9.51 13.62
CA GLU A 113 -7.19 -10.72 13.70
C GLU A 113 -6.24 -10.71 14.92
N ASP A 114 -5.64 -9.57 15.23
CA ASP A 114 -4.74 -9.40 16.36
C ASP A 114 -5.49 -9.52 17.68
N GLN A 115 -6.68 -8.92 17.81
CA GLN A 115 -7.54 -9.12 18.99
C GLN A 115 -7.98 -10.59 19.14
N ARG A 116 -8.28 -11.25 18.02
CA ARG A 116 -8.73 -12.66 18.00
C ARG A 116 -7.62 -13.64 18.36
N THR A 117 -6.37 -13.36 18.00
CA THR A 117 -5.25 -14.31 18.08
C THR A 117 -4.18 -13.92 19.10
N GLY A 118 -4.23 -12.71 19.65
CA GLY A 118 -3.22 -12.20 20.59
C GLY A 118 -1.86 -11.98 19.94
N ARG A 119 -1.81 -11.72 18.63
CA ARG A 119 -0.57 -11.48 17.89
C ARG A 119 -0.17 -10.00 17.94
N GLU A 120 1.11 -9.75 17.77
CA GLU A 120 1.65 -8.40 17.69
C GLU A 120 1.20 -7.69 16.39
N PRO A 121 0.84 -6.40 16.45
CA PRO A 121 0.44 -5.64 15.27
C PRO A 121 1.56 -5.49 14.24
N ILE A 122 1.22 -5.55 12.96
CA ILE A 122 2.13 -5.19 11.84
C ILE A 122 2.09 -3.70 11.48
N VAL A 123 1.24 -2.93 12.14
CA VAL A 123 1.15 -1.47 12.03
C VAL A 123 1.72 -0.81 13.28
N THR A 124 2.16 0.44 13.17
CA THR A 124 2.59 1.25 14.31
C THR A 124 1.40 1.72 15.14
N GLU A 125 0.31 2.08 14.48
CA GLU A 125 -0.99 2.38 15.07
C GLU A 125 -2.09 2.02 14.06
N TYR A 126 -3.25 1.57 14.56
CA TYR A 126 -4.41 1.30 13.70
C TYR A 126 -5.11 2.60 13.31
N ASN A 127 -5.58 2.66 12.06
CA ASN A 127 -6.29 3.82 11.55
C ASN A 127 -7.66 3.42 11.00
N PHE A 128 -8.72 3.90 11.65
CA PHE A 128 -10.10 3.53 11.32
C PHE A 128 -10.90 4.65 10.62
N ILE A 129 -10.31 5.85 10.48
CA ILE A 129 -11.03 7.08 10.07
C ILE A 129 -10.38 7.86 8.93
#